data_AF-A0A533TDB8-F1
#
_entry.id   AF-A0A533TDB8-F1
#
_cell.length_a   1.000
_cell.length_b   1.000
_cell.length_c   1.000
_cell.angle_alpha   90.00
_cell.angle_beta   90.00
_cell.angle_gamma   90.00
#
_symmetry.space_group_name_H-M   'P 1'
#
loop_
_entity.id
_entity.type
_entity.pdbx_description
1 polymer ?
#
loop_
_entity_poly.entity_id
_entity_poly.type
_entity_poly.pdbx_seq_one_letter_code
_entity_poly.pdbx_strand_id
1 'polypeptide(L)'
;MSYKTAWHLVNMMNNLSEKPLVERMTGGKGGGGSRIVAIITNGSVENLGLKEGLNAYAIIKASSIIIGQELHEAKISTRNIMPGTICKLIEGPVSTEVDVEIGGGNVISAVITHGSSEKMELKEGGHACAIFKASSVIIGVN
;
A
#
# COMPACT_ATOMS: atom_id res chain seq x y z
N MET A 1 -13.87 -3.76 19.37
CA MET A 1 -14.15 -4.56 18.15
C MET A 1 -12.89 -5.36 17.83
N SER A 2 -12.96 -6.68 17.66
CA SER A 2 -11.75 -7.48 17.41
C SER A 2 -11.29 -7.38 15.96
N TYR A 3 -9.99 -7.54 15.70
CA TYR A 3 -9.44 -7.57 14.34
C TYR A 3 -10.06 -8.67 13.47
N LYS A 4 -10.34 -9.83 14.07
CA LYS A 4 -11.06 -10.94 13.43
C LYS A 4 -12.45 -10.50 12.98
N THR A 5 -13.16 -9.73 13.80
CA THR A 5 -14.48 -9.16 13.47
C THR A 5 -14.38 -8.16 12.32
N ALA A 6 -13.38 -7.26 12.32
CA ALA A 6 -13.17 -6.30 11.25
C ALA A 6 -12.86 -6.98 9.90
N TRP A 7 -12.01 -8.01 9.90
CA TRP A 7 -11.75 -8.80 8.69
C TRP A 7 -12.94 -9.59 8.20
N HIS A 8 -13.75 -10.11 9.12
CA HIS A 8 -14.98 -10.78 8.75
C HIS A 8 -15.94 -9.84 8.03
N LEU A 9 -16.02 -8.57 8.48
CA LEU A 9 -16.80 -7.53 7.82
C LEU A 9 -16.22 -7.19 6.44
N VAL A 10 -14.91 -7.03 6.31
CA VAL A 10 -14.25 -6.81 5.00
C VAL A 10 -14.53 -7.96 4.04
N ASN A 11 -14.44 -9.21 4.49
CA ASN A 11 -14.75 -10.37 3.67
C ASN A 11 -16.24 -10.42 3.27
N MET A 12 -17.14 -10.06 4.18
CA MET A 12 -18.57 -9.94 3.87
C MET A 12 -18.83 -8.86 2.83
N MET A 13 -18.19 -7.70 2.96
CA MET A 13 -18.32 -6.60 2.00
C MET A 13 -17.74 -6.96 0.63
N ASN A 14 -16.63 -7.71 0.58
CA ASN A 14 -16.07 -8.24 -0.66
C ASN A 14 -17.02 -9.24 -1.35
N ASN A 15 -17.66 -10.13 -0.58
CA ASN A 15 -18.62 -11.11 -1.14
C ASN A 15 -19.90 -10.45 -1.67
N LEU A 16 -20.25 -9.26 -1.19
CA LEU A 16 -21.46 -8.53 -1.57
C LEU A 16 -21.21 -7.49 -2.69
N SER A 17 -19.96 -7.35 -3.16
CA SER A 17 -19.56 -6.39 -4.19
C SER A 17 -19.23 -7.11 -5.49
N GLU A 18 -19.57 -6.52 -6.64
CA GLU A 18 -19.23 -7.08 -7.96
C GLU A 18 -17.72 -7.14 -8.21
N LYS A 19 -16.95 -6.33 -7.47
CA LYS A 19 -15.48 -6.34 -7.45
C LYS A 19 -14.99 -6.31 -6.00
N PRO A 20 -13.94 -7.05 -5.63
CA PRO A 20 -13.40 -7.04 -4.27
C PRO A 20 -13.02 -5.62 -3.86
N LEU A 21 -13.56 -5.18 -2.72
CA LEU A 21 -13.26 -3.87 -2.12
C LEU A 21 -11.88 -3.87 -1.45
N VAL A 22 -11.39 -5.04 -1.04
CA VAL A 22 -10.07 -5.25 -0.46
C VAL A 22 -9.48 -6.54 -1.03
N GLU A 23 -8.43 -6.43 -1.83
CA GLU A 23 -7.67 -7.59 -2.30
C GLU A 23 -6.51 -7.89 -1.34
N ARG A 24 -6.29 -9.19 -1.08
CA ARG A 24 -5.10 -9.65 -0.38
C ARG A 24 -4.05 -9.99 -1.41
N MET A 25 -2.89 -9.34 -1.34
CA MET A 25 -1.71 -9.74 -2.08
C MET A 25 -0.69 -10.36 -1.14
N THR A 26 -0.21 -11.55 -1.50
CA THR A 26 0.85 -12.24 -0.78
C THR A 26 2.15 -12.07 -1.54
N GLY A 27 3.18 -11.53 -0.88
CA GLY A 27 4.56 -11.77 -1.32
C GLY A 27 4.83 -13.27 -1.25
N GLY A 28 4.95 -13.93 -2.40
CA GLY A 28 5.14 -15.38 -2.47
C GLY A 28 6.44 -15.88 -1.83
N LYS A 29 6.68 -17.19 -1.87
CA LYS A 29 7.84 -17.88 -1.27
C LYS A 29 9.21 -17.50 -1.87
N GLY A 30 9.23 -16.67 -2.90
CA GLY A 30 10.40 -15.97 -3.46
C GLY A 30 10.11 -14.48 -3.69
N GLY A 31 9.25 -13.91 -2.83
CA GLY A 31 8.58 -12.61 -2.98
C GLY A 31 9.52 -11.54 -3.50
N GLY A 32 9.06 -10.78 -4.49
CA GLY A 32 9.86 -9.89 -5.34
C GLY A 32 10.58 -8.75 -4.61
N GLY A 33 11.49 -9.06 -3.68
CA GLY A 33 12.44 -8.19 -3.00
C GLY A 33 11.85 -7.10 -2.10
N SER A 34 10.57 -6.75 -2.26
CA SER A 34 9.98 -5.56 -1.66
C SER A 34 9.79 -5.72 -0.15
N ARG A 35 10.64 -5.02 0.60
CA ARG A 35 10.64 -4.99 2.06
C ARG A 35 9.74 -3.87 2.58
N ILE A 36 8.73 -4.22 3.38
CA ILE A 36 7.92 -3.25 4.10
C ILE A 36 8.43 -3.12 5.54
N VAL A 37 8.50 -1.90 6.04
CA VAL A 37 8.79 -1.55 7.43
C VAL A 37 7.55 -0.96 8.07
N ALA A 38 7.16 -1.52 9.21
CA ALA A 38 6.08 -1.01 10.07
C ALA A 38 6.64 -0.58 11.44
N ILE A 39 6.02 0.42 12.04
CA ILE A 39 6.21 0.77 13.46
C ILE A 39 4.94 0.36 14.20
N ILE A 40 5.09 -0.56 15.15
CA ILE A 40 4.00 -1.09 15.98
C ILE A 40 4.40 -1.06 17.45
N THR A 41 3.42 -1.22 18.35
CA THR A 41 3.68 -1.28 19.80
C THR A 41 4.14 -2.67 20.22
N ASN A 42 4.87 -2.76 21.34
CA ASN A 42 5.26 -4.05 21.92
C ASN A 42 4.04 -4.89 22.30
N GLY A 43 2.98 -4.26 22.82
CA GLY A 43 1.72 -4.95 23.09
C GLY A 43 1.11 -5.57 21.82
N SER A 44 1.24 -4.92 20.65
CA SER A 44 0.80 -5.54 19.38
C SER A 44 1.69 -6.71 18.98
N VAL A 45 3.01 -6.66 19.23
CA VAL A 45 3.92 -7.79 18.99
C VAL A 45 3.47 -9.01 19.80
N GLU A 46 3.22 -8.82 21.09
CA GLU A 46 2.76 -9.88 21.99
C GLU A 46 1.36 -10.40 21.61
N ASN A 47 0.40 -9.49 21.43
CA ASN A 47 -1.00 -9.84 21.14
C ASN A 47 -1.19 -10.54 19.80
N LEU A 48 -0.36 -10.20 18.80
CA LEU A 48 -0.36 -10.85 17.49
C LEU A 48 0.56 -12.07 17.45
N GLY A 49 1.30 -12.36 18.53
CA GLY A 49 2.26 -13.46 18.59
C GLY A 49 3.35 -13.38 17.52
N LEU A 50 3.77 -12.16 17.15
CA LEU A 50 4.70 -11.94 16.04
C LEU A 50 6.05 -12.60 16.31
N LYS A 51 6.49 -13.42 15.36
CA LYS A 51 7.79 -14.10 15.34
C LYS A 51 8.26 -14.24 13.91
N GLU A 52 9.56 -14.40 13.73
CA GLU A 52 10.15 -14.62 12.41
C GLU A 52 9.54 -15.83 11.71
N GLY A 53 9.34 -15.72 10.41
CA GLY A 53 8.71 -16.76 9.59
C GLY A 53 7.18 -16.80 9.65
N LEU A 54 6.52 -15.96 10.47
CA LEU A 54 5.06 -15.81 10.38
C LEU A 54 4.63 -15.11 9.09
N ASN A 55 3.53 -15.59 8.54
CA ASN A 55 2.82 -14.90 7.48
C ASN A 55 2.03 -13.74 8.08
N ALA A 56 2.25 -12.55 7.54
CA ALA A 56 1.57 -11.35 7.94
C ALA A 56 1.03 -10.60 6.72
N TYR A 57 0.01 -9.79 6.96
CA TYR A 57 -0.55 -8.87 5.99
C TYR A 57 -0.21 -7.45 6.40
N ALA A 58 0.25 -6.64 5.45
CA ALA A 58 0.41 -5.21 5.63
C ALA A 58 -0.77 -4.50 4.97
N ILE A 59 -1.46 -3.65 5.72
CA ILE A 59 -2.55 -2.83 5.21
C ILE A 59 -2.08 -1.37 5.30
N ILE A 60 -2.10 -0.68 4.17
CA ILE A 60 -1.74 0.72 4.06
C ILE A 60 -2.91 1.43 3.39
N LYS A 61 -3.42 2.50 4.01
CA LYS A 61 -4.50 3.28 3.42
C LYS A 61 -3.98 4.04 2.20
N ALA A 62 -4.71 4.00 1.09
CA ALA A 62 -4.35 4.68 -0.16
C ALA A 62 -4.04 6.18 0.03
N SER A 63 -4.82 6.87 0.87
CA SER A 63 -4.60 8.29 1.20
C SER A 63 -3.39 8.58 2.09
N SER A 64 -2.67 7.55 2.56
CA SER A 64 -1.42 7.67 3.31
C SER A 64 -0.19 7.40 2.45
N ILE A 65 -0.40 7.06 1.18
CA ILE A 65 0.66 6.86 0.19
C ILE A 65 0.87 8.19 -0.53
N ILE A 66 2.14 8.57 -0.61
CA ILE A 66 2.64 9.73 -1.33
C ILE A 66 3.23 9.21 -2.65
N ILE A 67 2.88 9.87 -3.75
CA ILE A 67 3.52 9.63 -5.05
C ILE A 67 4.69 10.59 -5.19
N GLY A 68 5.86 10.06 -5.57
CA GLY A 68 7.03 10.85 -5.93
C GLY A 68 7.59 10.43 -7.28
N GLN A 69 8.20 11.36 -8.00
CA GLN A 69 8.97 11.12 -9.22
C GLN A 69 10.42 11.57 -9.00
N GLU A 70 11.34 11.04 -9.80
CA GLU A 70 12.74 11.52 -9.87
C GLU A 70 13.47 11.61 -8.50
N LEU A 71 13.31 10.59 -7.66
CA LEU A 71 13.88 10.60 -6.30
C LEU A 71 15.40 10.31 -6.22
N HIS A 72 16.15 10.41 -7.33
CA HIS A 72 17.54 9.93 -7.43
C HIS A 72 18.51 10.53 -6.40
N GLU A 73 18.18 11.69 -5.82
CA GLU A 73 19.01 12.35 -4.78
C GLU A 73 18.21 12.80 -3.55
N ALA A 74 16.94 12.42 -3.46
CA ALA A 74 16.06 12.88 -2.40
C ALA A 74 16.39 12.18 -1.07
N LYS A 75 16.81 12.95 -0.06
CA LYS A 75 16.95 12.45 1.32
C LYS A 75 15.59 12.40 2.00
N ILE A 76 14.96 11.22 1.96
CA ILE A 76 13.65 10.99 2.58
C ILE A 76 13.83 10.15 3.85
N SER A 77 13.21 10.56 4.95
CA SER A 77 13.31 9.88 6.25
C SER A 77 12.49 8.59 6.36
N THR A 78 11.63 8.33 5.38
CA THR A 78 10.79 7.13 5.37
C THR A 78 11.54 5.93 4.84
N ARG A 79 11.22 4.75 5.37
CA ARG A 79 11.87 3.50 4.97
C ARG A 79 11.12 2.76 3.87
N ASN A 80 9.85 3.10 3.63
CA ASN A 80 9.07 2.49 2.57
C ASN A 80 9.06 3.41 1.35
N ILE A 81 9.92 3.09 0.40
CA ILE A 81 9.99 3.74 -0.91
C ILE A 81 9.93 2.60 -1.93
N MET A 82 8.83 2.53 -2.67
CA MET A 82 8.57 1.45 -3.63
C MET A 82 8.58 2.03 -5.04
N PRO A 83 9.70 1.93 -5.78
CA PRO A 83 9.74 2.35 -7.17
C PRO A 83 8.87 1.42 -8.02
N GLY A 84 8.25 1.98 -9.05
CA GLY A 84 7.38 1.24 -9.94
C GLY A 84 6.97 2.05 -11.16
N THR A 85 5.98 1.51 -11.86
CA THR A 85 5.39 2.12 -13.04
C THR A 85 3.92 2.36 -12.79
N ILE A 86 3.43 3.54 -13.16
CA ILE A 86 2.00 3.87 -13.08
C ILE A 86 1.28 3.00 -14.10
N CYS A 87 0.42 2.08 -13.65
CA CYS A 87 -0.33 1.19 -14.53
C CYS A 87 -1.78 1.66 -14.75
N LYS A 88 -2.29 2.56 -13.89
CA LYS A 88 -3.63 3.12 -14.02
C LYS A 88 -3.74 4.49 -13.35
N LEU A 89 -4.47 5.40 -13.98
CA LEU A 89 -4.88 6.68 -13.41
C LEU A 89 -6.39 6.84 -13.52
N ILE A 90 -7.06 7.16 -12.40
CA ILE A 90 -8.49 7.48 -12.37
C ILE A 90 -8.65 8.89 -11.86
N GLU A 91 -8.94 9.81 -12.78
CA GLU A 91 -9.14 11.21 -12.46
C GLU A 91 -10.55 11.46 -11.95
N GLY A 92 -10.64 12.14 -10.80
CA GLY A 92 -11.88 12.68 -10.26
C GLY A 92 -11.77 14.20 -10.07
N PRO A 93 -12.89 14.87 -9.75
CA PRO A 93 -12.94 16.34 -9.69
C PRO A 93 -12.10 16.96 -8.56
N VAL A 94 -11.73 16.17 -7.54
CA VAL A 94 -10.95 16.63 -6.37
C VAL A 94 -9.70 15.79 -6.18
N SER A 95 -9.80 14.49 -6.45
CA SER A 95 -8.73 13.51 -6.21
C SER A 95 -8.50 12.65 -7.44
N THR A 96 -7.26 12.21 -7.61
CA THR A 96 -6.86 11.22 -8.59
C THR A 96 -6.40 9.96 -7.87
N GLU A 97 -6.93 8.81 -8.29
CA GLU A 97 -6.43 7.50 -7.90
C GLU A 97 -5.27 7.10 -8.83
N VAL A 98 -4.18 6.65 -8.23
CA VAL A 98 -2.94 6.28 -8.93
C VAL A 98 -2.55 4.87 -8.52
N ASP A 99 -2.55 3.94 -9.47
CA ASP A 99 -2.05 2.59 -9.23
C ASP A 99 -0.62 2.47 -9.75
N VAL A 100 0.29 2.03 -8.87
CA VAL A 100 1.71 1.85 -9.17
C VAL A 100 2.07 0.37 -9.08
N GLU A 101 2.47 -0.24 -10.19
CA GLU A 101 3.01 -1.60 -10.21
C GLU A 101 4.47 -1.58 -9.75
N ILE A 102 4.74 -2.28 -8.64
CA ILE A 102 6.05 -2.32 -7.95
C ILE A 102 6.79 -3.65 -8.18
N GLY A 103 6.41 -4.38 -9.23
CA GLY A 103 7.00 -5.66 -9.62
C GLY A 103 6.37 -6.90 -8.96
N GLY A 104 6.56 -8.05 -9.62
CA GLY A 104 5.99 -9.33 -9.19
C GLY A 104 4.46 -9.37 -9.20
N GLY A 105 3.83 -8.55 -10.05
CA GLY A 105 2.38 -8.38 -10.13
C GLY A 105 1.77 -7.60 -8.96
N ASN A 106 2.58 -6.97 -8.11
CA ASN A 106 2.08 -6.21 -6.96
C ASN A 106 1.80 -4.76 -7.37
N VAL A 107 0.61 -4.27 -7.01
CA VAL A 107 0.17 -2.89 -7.23
C VAL A 107 -0.05 -2.19 -5.89
N ILE A 108 0.38 -0.93 -5.80
CA ILE A 108 0.07 -0.03 -4.70
C ILE A 108 -0.82 1.10 -5.21
N SER A 109 -2.03 1.20 -4.66
CA SER A 109 -2.97 2.28 -4.96
C SER A 109 -2.77 3.47 -4.03
N ALA A 110 -2.66 4.66 -4.59
CA ALA A 110 -2.60 5.93 -3.88
C ALA A 110 -3.78 6.82 -4.27
N VAL A 111 -4.19 7.71 -3.36
CA VAL A 111 -5.14 8.78 -3.67
C VAL A 111 -4.48 10.10 -3.34
N ILE A 112 -4.25 10.92 -4.39
CA ILE A 112 -3.69 12.26 -4.29
C ILE A 112 -4.70 13.31 -4.78
N THR A 113 -4.44 14.59 -4.56
CA THR A 113 -5.30 15.64 -5.13
C THR A 113 -5.15 15.68 -6.65
N HIS A 114 -6.21 16.05 -7.34
CA HIS A 114 -6.19 16.17 -8.81
C HIS A 114 -5.10 17.14 -9.28
N GLY A 115 -5.02 18.32 -8.65
CA GLY A 115 -3.97 19.31 -8.97
C GLY A 115 -2.53 18.83 -8.69
N SER A 116 -2.31 17.88 -7.77
CA SER A 116 -1.00 17.24 -7.62
C SER A 116 -0.68 16.33 -8.80
N SER A 117 -1.66 15.56 -9.28
CA SER A 117 -1.49 14.70 -10.46
C SER A 117 -1.15 15.52 -11.71
N GLU A 118 -1.87 16.62 -11.94
CA GLU A 118 -1.62 17.53 -13.07
C GLU A 118 -0.23 18.18 -12.97
N LYS A 119 0.13 18.71 -11.80
CA LYS A 119 1.42 19.38 -11.59
C LYS A 119 2.62 18.43 -11.75
N MET A 120 2.44 17.16 -11.43
CA MET A 120 3.45 16.12 -11.61
C MET A 120 3.41 15.49 -13.01
N GLU A 121 2.47 15.91 -13.86
CA GLU A 121 2.28 15.37 -15.21
C GLU A 121 2.24 13.82 -15.23
N LEU A 122 1.56 13.23 -14.23
CA LEU A 122 1.47 11.77 -14.11
C LEU A 122 0.79 11.18 -15.34
N LYS A 123 1.36 10.09 -15.86
CA LYS A 123 0.86 9.37 -17.03
C LYS A 123 0.99 7.88 -16.81
N GLU A 124 0.03 7.11 -17.34
CA GLU A 124 0.16 5.66 -17.43
C GLU A 124 1.42 5.29 -18.23
N GLY A 125 2.13 4.27 -17.76
CA GLY A 125 3.46 3.90 -18.25
C GLY A 125 4.61 4.75 -17.69
N GLY A 126 4.32 5.85 -17.00
CA GLY A 126 5.32 6.71 -16.35
C GLY A 126 5.93 6.06 -15.11
N HIS A 127 7.17 6.45 -14.79
CA HIS A 127 7.83 6.01 -13.56
C HIS A 127 7.36 6.83 -12.35
N ALA A 128 7.10 6.14 -11.24
CA ALA A 128 6.78 6.76 -9.96
C ALA A 128 7.23 5.89 -8.79
N CYS A 129 7.36 6.50 -7.62
CA CYS A 129 7.60 5.81 -6.37
C CYS A 129 6.38 5.97 -5.46
N ALA A 130 5.87 4.87 -4.93
CA ALA A 130 4.92 4.86 -3.83
C ALA A 130 5.66 4.92 -2.49
N ILE A 131 5.40 5.98 -1.72
CA ILE A 131 6.14 6.34 -0.52
C ILE A 131 5.18 6.42 0.66
N PHE A 132 5.46 5.75 1.76
CA PHE A 132 4.58 5.83 2.94
C PHE A 132 5.36 5.66 4.24
N LYS A 133 4.90 6.29 5.31
CA LYS A 133 5.54 6.17 6.62
C LYS A 133 5.33 4.79 7.21
N ALA A 134 6.33 4.30 7.94
CA ALA A 134 6.22 3.03 8.67
C ALA A 134 5.09 3.05 9.72
N SER A 135 4.74 4.22 10.26
CA SER A 135 3.60 4.41 11.17
C SER A 135 2.22 4.33 10.49
N SER A 136 2.16 4.35 9.15
CA SER A 136 0.92 4.21 8.38
C SER A 136 0.63 2.76 8.00
N VAL A 137 1.52 1.83 8.38
CA VAL A 137 1.38 0.40 8.09
C VAL A 137 0.68 -0.28 9.26
N ILE A 138 -0.46 -0.90 8.99
CA ILE A 138 -1.16 -1.77 9.94
C ILE A 138 -0.78 -3.21 9.63
N ILE A 139 -0.33 -3.94 10.65
CA ILE A 139 0.03 -5.36 10.52
C ILE A 139 -1.12 -6.24 11.00
N GLY A 140 -1.38 -7.28 10.22
CA GLY A 140 -2.26 -8.39 10.53
C GLY A 140 -1.54 -9.71 10.48
N VAL A 141 -2.03 -10.69 11.23
CA VAL A 141 -1.61 -12.09 11.13
C VAL A 141 -2.84 -12.98 10.92
N ASN A 142 -2.65 -14.18 10.36
CA ASN A 142 -3.68 -15.22 10.31
C ASN A 142 -3.70 -16.04 11.60
#